data_AF-A0A554L1K5-F1
#
_entry.id   AF-A0A554L1K5-F1
#
_cell.length_a   1.000
_cell.length_b   1.000
_cell.length_c   1.000
_cell.angle_alpha   90.00
_cell.angle_beta   90.00
_cell.angle_gamma   90.00
#
_symmetry.space_group_name_H-M   'P 1'
#
loop_
_entity.id
_entity.type
_entity.pdbx_description
1 polymer ?
#
loop_
_entity_poly.entity_id
_entity_poly.type
_entity_poly.pdbx_seq_one_letter_code
_entity_poly.pdbx_strand_id
1 'polypeptide(L)' 'MKHICGQCTKTFISEIAYLGHLCQTTGYTPLQSHPAAQPKGGLKLTEKNLVAAVRSIRRAKKHV' A
#
# COMPACT_ATOMS: atom_id res chain seq x y z
N MET A 1 11.75 -19.75 -4.50
CA MET A 1 11.24 -18.41 -4.09
C MET A 1 11.35 -18.30 -2.58
N LYS A 2 11.55 -17.10 -2.02
CA LYS A 2 11.58 -16.88 -0.55
C LYS A 2 10.40 -15.99 -0.19
N HIS A 3 9.66 -16.34 0.87
CA HIS A 3 8.53 -15.56 1.37
C HIS A 3 8.97 -14.73 2.57
N ILE A 4 8.57 -13.46 2.64
CA ILE A 4 9.01 -12.56 3.72
C ILE A 4 7.79 -11.91 4.35
N CYS A 5 7.70 -11.96 5.67
CA CYS A 5 6.70 -11.18 6.39
C CYS A 5 7.11 -9.71 6.43
N GLY A 6 6.32 -8.83 5.81
CA GLY A 6 6.60 -7.39 5.77
C GLY A 6 6.53 -6.68 7.13
N GLN A 7 5.95 -7.32 8.15
CA GLN A 7 5.75 -6.72 9.49
C GLN A 7 6.85 -7.07 10.50
N CYS A 8 7.43 -8.28 10.40
CA CYS A 8 8.50 -8.74 11.30
C CYS A 8 9.78 -9.12 10.55
N THR A 9 9.83 -8.95 9.23
CA THR A 9 10.97 -9.25 8.34
C THR A 9 11.44 -10.70 8.33
N LYS A 10 10.68 -11.60 8.96
CA LYS A 10 11.00 -13.03 9.02
C LYS A 10 10.89 -13.64 7.62
N THR A 11 11.91 -14.41 7.26
CA THR A 11 12.00 -15.07 5.94
C THR A 11 11.66 -16.55 6.07
N PHE A 12 10.90 -17.06 5.11
CA PHE A 12 10.42 -18.42 5.04
C PHE A 12 10.78 -19.03 3.69
N ILE A 13 11.20 -20.30 3.71
CA ILE A 13 11.52 -21.06 2.50
C ILE A 13 10.23 -21.63 1.88
N SER A 14 9.26 -21.98 2.71
CA SER A 14 7.99 -22.60 2.29
C SER A 14 6.83 -21.62 2.40
N GLU A 15 5.95 -21.64 1.41
CA GLU A 15 4.73 -20.83 1.38
C GLU A 15 3.79 -21.16 2.56
N ILE A 16 3.60 -22.45 2.86
CA ILE A 16 2.76 -22.91 3.98
C ILE A 16 3.27 -22.34 5.32
N ALA A 17 4.60 -22.31 5.51
CA ALA A 17 5.21 -21.76 6.71
C ALA A 17 5.04 -20.23 6.80
N TYR A 18 5.03 -19.54 5.66
CA TYR A 18 4.74 -18.12 5.60
C TYR A 18 3.26 -17.82 5.91
N LEU A 19 2.32 -18.56 5.33
CA LEU A 19 0.88 -18.34 5.52
C LEU A 19 0.40 -18.65 6.94
N GLY A 20 0.96 -19.69 7.56
CA GLY A 20 0.65 -20.09 8.95
C GLY A 20 1.44 -19.34 10.01
N HIS A 21 2.38 -18.47 9.62
CA HIS A 21 3.21 -17.75 10.59
C HIS A 21 2.38 -16.73 11.36
N LEU A 22 2.39 -16.81 12.69
CA LEU A 22 1.88 -15.76 13.56
C LEU A 22 2.91 -14.64 13.69
N CYS A 23 2.56 -13.44 13.26
CA CYS A 23 3.44 -12.28 13.39
C CYS A 23 3.49 -11.81 14.84
N GLN A 24 4.67 -11.74 15.45
CA GLN A 24 4.82 -11.21 16.82
C GLN A 24 4.50 -9.71 16.89
N THR A 25 4.77 -8.96 15.81
CA THR A 25 4.50 -7.53 15.75
C THR A 25 3.01 -7.22 15.73
N THR A 26 2.23 -7.97 14.95
CA THR A 26 0.81 -7.67 14.75
C THR A 26 -0.13 -8.64 15.47
N GLY A 27 0.37 -9.81 15.90
CA GLY A 27 -0.45 -10.89 16.47
C GLY A 27 -1.32 -11.60 15.43
N TYR A 28 -1.15 -11.34 14.13
CA TYR A 28 -1.97 -11.92 13.06
C TYR A 28 -1.13 -12.74 12.09
N THR A 29 -1.76 -13.75 11.46
CA THR A 29 -1.16 -14.47 10.34
C THR A 29 -1.39 -13.72 9.03
N PRO A 30 -0.51 -13.88 8.02
CA PRO A 30 -0.74 -13.31 6.68
C PRO A 30 -2.07 -13.73 6.07
N LEU A 31 -2.51 -14.96 6.33
CA LEU A 31 -3.80 -15.49 5.85
C LEU A 31 -5.00 -14.76 6.47
N GLN A 32 -4.87 -14.28 7.71
CA GLN A 32 -5.92 -13.56 8.44
C GLN A 32 -5.81 -12.04 8.28
N SER A 33 -4.73 -11.56 7.65
CA SER A 33 -4.52 -10.16 7.37
C SER A 33 -5.50 -9.72 6.28
N HIS A 34 -6.61 -9.11 6.68
CA HIS A 34 -7.42 -8.26 5.81
C HIS A 34 -6.51 -7.28 5.03
N PRO A 35 -6.92 -6.87 3.81
CA PRO A 35 -6.01 -6.45 2.75
C PRO A 35 -5.02 -5.39 3.21
N ALA A 36 -3.75 -5.68 2.88
CA ALA A 36 -2.57 -4.83 2.91
C ALA A 36 -2.82 -3.43 3.47
N ALA A 37 -2.14 -3.10 4.57
CA ALA A 37 -1.90 -1.72 4.95
C ALA A 37 -1.36 -0.97 3.72
N GLN A 38 -2.26 -0.30 2.99
CA GLN A 38 -1.87 0.66 1.97
C GLN A 38 -1.02 1.71 2.68
N PRO A 39 0.06 2.18 2.06
CA PRO A 39 0.81 3.29 2.60
C PRO A 39 -0.17 4.44 2.86
N LYS A 40 -0.37 4.77 4.15
CA LYS A 40 -1.08 5.97 4.61
C LYS A 40 -0.22 7.18 4.21
N GLY A 41 -0.29 7.51 2.93
CA GLY A 41 0.55 8.51 2.28
C GLY A 41 0.26 8.68 0.79
N GLY A 42 -0.57 7.83 0.19
CA GLY A 42 -1.14 8.11 -1.12
C GLY A 42 -2.20 9.20 -1.00
N LEU A 43 -1.86 10.43 -1.39
CA LEU A 43 -2.85 11.46 -1.70
C LEU A 43 -3.90 10.80 -2.60
N LYS A 44 -5.11 10.61 -2.09
CA LYS A 44 -6.19 9.93 -2.80
C LYS A 44 -6.52 10.80 -4.02
N LEU A 45 -5.91 10.50 -5.16
CA LEU A 45 -6.08 11.22 -6.41
C LEU A 45 -7.49 10.90 -6.90
N THR A 46 -8.45 11.65 -6.40
CA THR A 46 -9.83 11.59 -6.87
C THR A 46 -9.91 12.27 -8.23
N GLU A 47 -10.85 11.85 -9.07
CA GLU A 47 -11.13 12.49 -10.36
C GLU A 47 -11.35 14.01 -10.21
N LYS A 48 -11.97 14.43 -9.09
CA LYS A 48 -12.15 15.84 -8.73
C LYS A 48 -10.82 16.60 -8.57
N ASN A 49 -9.81 15.97 -7.97
CA ASN A 49 -8.48 16.56 -7.79
C ASN A 49 -7.73 16.66 -9.12
N LEU A 50 -7.90 15.69 -10.03
CA LEU A 50 -7.32 15.72 -11.38
C LEU A 50 -7.89 16.85 -12.23
N VAL A 51 -9.23 16.99 -12.25
CA VAL A 51 -9.93 18.04 -13.02
C VAL A 51 -9.57 19.44 -12.49
N ALA A 52 -9.45 19.61 -11.18
CA ALA A 52 -9.01 20.86 -10.57
C ALA A 52 -7.58 21.23 -11.02
N ALA A 53 -6.64 20.28 -10.98
CA ALA A 53 -5.25 20.50 -11.40
C ALA A 53 -5.15 20.92 -12.88
N VAL A 54 -5.86 20.24 -13.78
CA VAL A 54 -5.86 20.56 -15.22
C VAL A 54 -6.47 21.95 -15.49
N ARG A 55 -7.55 22.32 -14.78
CA ARG A 55 -8.15 23.67 -14.90
C ARG A 55 -7.20 24.75 -14.42
N SER A 56 -6.46 24.53 -13.34
CA SER A 56 -5.49 25.49 -12.81
C SER A 56 -4.34 25.74 -13.79
N ILE A 57 -3.79 24.67 -14.40
CA ILE A 57 -2.74 24.78 -15.42
C ILE A 57 -3.25 25.55 -16.65
N ARG A 58 -4.49 25.29 -17.10
CA ARG A 58 -5.09 25.98 -18.24
C ARG A 58 -5.31 27.47 -18.01
N ARG A 59 -5.65 27.88 -16.78
CA ARG A 59 -5.80 29.30 -16.41
C ARG A 59 -4.46 30.01 -16.33
N ALA A 60 -3.43 29.36 -15.77
CA ALA A 60 -2.08 29.92 -15.70
C ALA A 60 -1.49 30.23 -17.09
N LYS A 61 -1.76 29.37 -18.09
CA LYS A 61 -1.34 29.62 -19.49
C LYS A 61 -2.13 30.69 -20.24
N LYS A 62 -3.25 31.17 -19.70
CA LYS A 62 -4.09 32.19 -20.37
C LYS A 62 -3.74 33.63 -19.96
N HIS A 63 -2.84 33.78 -18.99
CA HIS A 63 -2.34 35.06 -18.46
C HIS A 63 -0.85 35.30 -18.80
N VAL A 64 -0.33 34.62 -19.83
CA VAL A 64 0.95 34.91 -20.47
C VAL A 64 0.67 35.39 -21.89
#